data_AF-A0A946AJL7-F1
#
_entry.id   AF-A0A946AJL7-F1
#
_cell.length_a   1.000
_cell.length_b   1.000
_cell.length_c   1.000
_cell.angle_alpha   90.00
_cell.angle_beta   90.00
_cell.angle_gamma   90.00
#
_symmetry.space_group_name_H-M   'P 1'
#
loop_
_entity.id
_entity.type
_entity.pdbx_description
1 polymer ?
#
loop_
_entity_poly.entity_id
_entity_poly.type
_entity_poly.pdbx_seq_one_letter_code
_entity_poly.pdbx_strand_id
1 'polypeptide(L)'
;MVINHRIMRIVVALSIGLLVSYGSFQWLTDAERSERRAEEEGVVNASRAILLSYIDSDDIAVSDALDRVREAGKVYVFPTERGWELSGHYQRAEEKIWHDFLMRLDKDLRLESLSVNDDDARLQALAQSDPLFSTGN
;
A
#
# COMPACT_ATOMS: atom_id res chain seq x y z
N MET A 1 20.52 42.58 37.73
CA MET A 1 19.21 41.88 37.73
C MET A 1 19.48 40.40 37.88
N VAL A 2 19.28 39.83 39.07
CA VAL A 2 19.47 38.39 39.31
C VAL A 2 18.23 37.67 38.78
N ILE A 3 18.36 36.94 37.68
CA ILE A 3 17.26 36.18 37.11
C ILE A 3 16.95 35.02 38.05
N ASN A 4 15.72 34.91 38.52
CA ASN A 4 15.29 33.80 39.36
C ASN A 4 15.27 32.51 38.52
N HIS A 5 16.30 31.68 38.69
CA HIS A 5 16.47 30.42 37.97
C HIS A 5 15.27 29.47 38.08
N ARG A 6 14.47 29.56 39.14
CA ARG A 6 13.25 28.75 39.30
C ARG A 6 12.15 29.20 38.33
N ILE A 7 11.97 30.51 38.17
CA ILE A 7 11.01 31.08 37.22
C ILE A 7 11.46 30.79 35.79
N MET A 8 12.76 30.94 35.50
CA MET A 8 13.32 30.65 34.18
C MET A 8 13.11 29.18 33.76
N ARG A 9 13.26 28.22 34.69
CA ARG A 9 12.98 26.80 34.41
C ARG A 9 11.51 26.53 34.06
N ILE A 10 10.58 27.18 34.77
CA ILE A 10 9.14 27.04 34.50
C ILE A 10 8.82 27.59 33.11
N VAL A 11 9.34 28.78 32.77
CA VAL A 11 9.12 29.39 31.45
C VAL A 11 9.65 28.49 30.35
N VAL A 12 10.88 27.98 30.48
CA VAL A 12 11.48 27.07 29.48
C VAL A 12 10.65 25.79 29.33
N ALA A 13 10.23 25.17 30.44
CA ALA A 13 9.42 23.96 30.40
C ALA A 13 8.06 24.19 29.70
N LEU A 14 7.40 25.31 29.99
CA LEU A 14 6.15 25.69 29.33
C LEU A 14 6.37 25.96 27.84
N SER A 15 7.43 26.67 27.46
CA SER A 15 7.75 26.91 26.05
C SER A 15 8.00 25.61 25.27
N ILE A 16 8.74 24.66 25.85
CA ILE A 16 8.97 23.34 25.23
C ILE A 16 7.65 22.58 25.09
N GLY A 17 6.83 22.53 26.14
CA GLY A 17 5.53 21.85 26.10
C GLY A 17 4.62 22.42 25.03
N LEU A 18 4.60 23.74 24.88
CA LEU A 18 3.79 24.43 23.88
C LEU A 18 4.30 24.19 22.45
N LEU A 19 5.62 24.17 22.25
CA LEU A 19 6.23 23.81 20.96
C LEU A 19 5.96 22.36 20.56
N VAL A 20 6.07 21.41 21.49
CA VAL A 20 5.75 20.00 21.23
C VAL A 20 4.27 19.86 20.89
N SER A 21 3.38 20.47 21.67
CA SER A 21 1.93 20.44 21.41
C SER A 21 1.58 21.02 20.04
N TYR A 22 2.19 22.15 19.67
CA TYR A 22 1.96 22.78 18.37
C TYR A 22 2.50 21.93 17.22
N GLY A 23 3.70 21.36 17.36
CA GLY A 23 4.28 20.44 16.37
C GLY A 23 3.44 19.19 16.18
N SER A 24 2.95 18.58 17.27
CA SER A 24 2.04 17.44 17.20
C SER A 24 0.70 17.79 16.53
N PHE A 25 0.15 18.98 16.82
CA PHE A 25 -1.07 19.45 16.17
C PHE A 25 -0.87 19.60 14.65
N GLN A 26 0.17 20.30 14.22
CA GLN A 26 0.49 20.48 12.80
C GLN A 26 0.68 19.13 12.09
N TRP A 27 1.37 18.18 12.73
CA TRP A 27 1.59 16.84 12.18
C TRP A 27 0.29 16.02 12.04
N LEU A 28 -0.66 16.19 12.97
CA LEU A 28 -1.98 15.53 12.91
C LEU A 28 -2.89 16.18 11.87
N THR A 29 -2.79 17.49 11.66
CA THR A 29 -3.62 18.25 10.72
C THR A 29 -2.99 18.40 9.34
N ASP A 30 -1.88 17.71 9.08
CA ASP A 30 -1.20 17.75 7.79
C ASP A 30 -2.07 17.12 6.70
N ALA A 31 -2.79 17.99 5.98
CA ALA A 31 -3.73 17.61 4.93
C ALA A 31 -3.03 16.86 3.78
N GLU A 32 -1.80 17.24 3.44
CA GLU A 32 -1.01 16.62 2.37
C GLU A 32 -0.78 15.12 2.66
N ARG A 33 -0.54 14.79 3.92
CA ARG A 33 -0.38 13.39 4.34
C ARG A 33 -1.67 12.59 4.28
N SER A 34 -2.79 13.21 4.66
CA SER A 34 -4.11 12.56 4.57
C SER A 34 -4.52 12.33 3.13
N GLU A 35 -4.23 13.27 2.23
CA GLU A 35 -4.49 13.17 0.79
C GLU A 35 -3.63 12.07 0.16
N ARG A 36 -2.32 12.04 0.45
CA ARG A 36 -1.43 10.99 -0.03
C ARG A 36 -1.87 9.59 0.43
N ARG A 37 -2.33 9.47 1.68
CA ARG A 37 -2.85 8.20 2.20
C ARG A 37 -4.13 7.77 1.49
N ALA A 38 -5.05 8.71 1.25
CA ALA A 38 -6.27 8.43 0.51
C ALA A 38 -5.98 8.00 -0.93
N GLU A 39 -4.96 8.59 -1.56
CA GLU A 39 -4.48 8.19 -2.88
C GLU A 39 -3.92 6.76 -2.86
N GLU A 40 -2.99 6.45 -1.95
CA GLU A 40 -2.44 5.09 -1.78
C GLU A 40 -3.54 4.06 -1.51
N GLU A 41 -4.50 4.38 -0.64
CA GLU A 41 -5.67 3.53 -0.37
C GLU A 41 -6.52 3.30 -1.63
N GLY A 42 -6.73 4.34 -2.44
CA GLY A 42 -7.43 4.24 -3.73
C GLY A 42 -6.71 3.32 -4.71
N VAL A 43 -5.38 3.45 -4.80
CA VAL A 43 -4.53 2.63 -5.67
C VAL A 43 -4.58 1.16 -5.26
N VAL A 44 -4.48 0.85 -3.96
CA VAL A 44 -4.56 -0.54 -3.47
C VAL A 44 -5.93 -1.15 -3.75
N ASN A 45 -7.01 -0.40 -3.53
CA ASN A 45 -8.36 -0.89 -3.81
C ASN A 45 -8.58 -1.15 -5.32
N ALA A 46 -8.09 -0.26 -6.19
CA ALA A 46 -8.13 -0.46 -7.63
C ALA A 46 -7.34 -1.69 -8.07
N SER A 47 -6.13 -1.86 -7.51
CA SER A 47 -5.29 -3.03 -7.75
C SER A 47 -5.98 -4.33 -7.34
N ARG A 48 -6.62 -4.34 -6.16
CA ARG A 48 -7.38 -5.50 -5.67
C ARG A 48 -8.54 -5.84 -6.61
N ALA A 49 -9.30 -4.85 -7.07
CA ALA A 49 -10.40 -5.07 -8.01
C ALA A 49 -9.92 -5.67 -9.35
N ILE A 50 -8.81 -5.14 -9.88
CA ILE A 50 -8.20 -5.68 -11.11
C ILE A 50 -7.72 -7.11 -10.87
N LEU A 51 -6.96 -7.36 -9.81
CA LEU A 51 -6.44 -8.69 -9.48
C LEU A 51 -7.57 -9.74 -9.42
N LEU A 52 -8.66 -9.41 -8.72
CA LEU A 52 -9.81 -10.30 -8.59
C LEU A 52 -10.50 -10.59 -9.93
N SER A 53 -10.51 -9.64 -10.87
CA SER A 53 -11.05 -9.88 -12.22
C SER A 53 -10.23 -10.88 -13.05
N TYR A 54 -8.95 -11.09 -12.72
CA TYR A 54 -8.10 -12.09 -13.38
C TYR A 54 -8.23 -13.46 -12.70
N ILE A 55 -8.24 -13.52 -11.37
CA ILE A 55 -8.10 -14.77 -10.63
C ILE A 55 -9.40 -15.59 -10.55
N ASP A 56 -10.57 -14.99 -10.84
CA ASP A 56 -11.87 -15.69 -11.02
C ASP A 56 -12.09 -16.85 -10.04
N SER A 57 -11.98 -16.54 -8.75
CA SER A 57 -12.28 -17.47 -7.65
C SER A 57 -13.16 -16.75 -6.64
N ASP A 58 -14.24 -17.42 -6.25
CA ASP A 58 -15.25 -16.88 -5.33
C ASP A 58 -14.71 -16.61 -3.92
N ASP A 59 -13.58 -17.25 -3.57
CA ASP A 59 -12.96 -17.13 -2.25
C ASP A 59 -11.44 -17.01 -2.38
N ILE A 60 -10.96 -15.75 -2.35
CA ILE A 60 -9.55 -15.38 -2.42
C ILE A 60 -9.23 -14.49 -1.22
N ALA A 61 -8.22 -14.88 -0.45
CA ALA A 61 -7.58 -13.99 0.51
C ALA A 61 -6.49 -13.16 -0.19
N VAL A 62 -6.43 -11.86 0.10
CA VAL A 62 -5.42 -10.96 -0.48
C VAL A 62 -4.61 -10.34 0.65
N SER A 63 -3.28 -10.37 0.52
CA SER A 63 -2.37 -9.64 1.39
C SER A 63 -1.74 -8.49 0.61
N ASP A 64 -2.13 -7.26 0.96
CA ASP A 64 -1.65 -6.02 0.34
C ASP A 64 -1.25 -4.99 1.42
N ALA A 65 -1.00 -3.75 1.01
CA ALA A 65 -0.55 -2.70 1.93
C ALA A 65 -1.63 -2.24 2.92
N LEU A 66 -2.92 -2.49 2.64
CA LEU A 66 -4.01 -2.15 3.55
C LEU A 66 -4.32 -3.27 4.52
N ASP A 67 -4.27 -4.52 4.05
CA ASP A 67 -4.47 -5.70 4.88
C ASP A 67 -3.33 -6.69 4.67
N ARG A 68 -2.31 -6.58 5.52
CA ARG A 68 -1.08 -7.37 5.39
C ARG A 68 -1.15 -8.64 6.21
N VAL A 69 -0.98 -9.78 5.55
CA VAL A 69 -0.80 -11.09 6.18
C VAL A 69 0.70 -11.36 6.37
N ARG A 70 1.10 -11.73 7.59
CA ARG A 70 2.52 -11.90 7.94
C ARG A 70 3.13 -13.10 7.22
N GLU A 71 2.40 -14.20 7.10
CA GLU A 71 2.83 -15.44 6.45
C GLU A 71 3.04 -15.26 4.94
N ALA A 72 2.29 -14.36 4.30
CA ALA A 72 2.39 -14.07 2.87
C ALA A 72 3.69 -13.33 2.52
N GLY A 73 4.14 -12.42 3.39
CA GLY A 73 5.46 -11.81 3.30
C GLY A 73 5.43 -10.28 3.25
N LYS A 74 6.20 -9.70 2.33
CA LYS A 74 6.30 -8.25 2.16
C LYS A 74 5.43 -7.81 0.98
N VAL A 75 4.87 -6.62 1.12
CA VAL A 75 4.01 -5.96 0.15
C VAL A 75 4.57 -4.54 -0.04
N TYR A 76 4.40 -3.99 -1.23
CA TYR A 76 4.88 -2.65 -1.55
C TYR A 76 3.86 -1.90 -2.41
N VAL A 77 3.73 -0.61 -2.16
CA VAL A 77 3.00 0.35 -2.99
C VAL A 77 3.96 1.49 -3.24
N PHE A 78 4.26 1.75 -4.50
CA PHE A 78 5.31 2.68 -4.87
C PHE A 78 4.85 3.59 -6.02
N PRO A 79 4.80 4.91 -5.81
CA PRO A 79 4.53 5.84 -6.90
C PRO A 79 5.72 5.92 -7.85
N THR A 80 5.44 5.99 -9.15
CA THR A 80 6.42 6.14 -10.23
C THR A 80 6.08 7.35 -11.10
N GLU A 81 6.96 7.73 -12.02
CA GLU A 81 6.67 8.83 -12.96
C GLU A 81 5.47 8.52 -13.90
N ARG A 82 5.17 7.23 -14.11
CA ARG A 82 4.14 6.74 -15.03
C ARG A 82 2.82 6.35 -14.35
N GLY A 83 2.81 6.26 -13.03
CA GLY A 83 1.66 5.82 -12.25
C GLY A 83 2.13 5.09 -11.00
N TRP A 84 1.71 3.85 -10.79
CA TRP A 84 1.96 3.10 -9.56
C TRP A 84 2.49 1.70 -9.83
N GLU A 85 3.42 1.24 -9.00
CA GLU A 85 3.86 -0.15 -8.94
C GLU A 85 3.45 -0.73 -7.59
N LEU A 86 2.76 -1.87 -7.60
CA LEU A 86 2.24 -2.53 -6.42
C LEU A 86 2.62 -4.00 -6.43
N SER A 87 2.96 -4.52 -5.28
CA SER A 87 3.15 -5.96 -5.09
C SER A 87 2.39 -6.44 -3.87
N GLY A 88 1.90 -7.65 -3.98
CA GLY A 88 1.17 -8.31 -2.91
C GLY A 88 1.12 -9.80 -3.13
N HIS A 89 0.24 -10.43 -2.36
CA HIS A 89 0.04 -11.86 -2.40
C HIS A 89 -1.44 -12.17 -2.42
N TYR A 90 -1.81 -13.29 -3.00
CA TYR A 90 -3.15 -13.85 -2.85
C TYR A 90 -3.11 -15.34 -2.56
N GLN A 91 -4.19 -15.86 -2.02
CA GLN A 91 -4.36 -17.27 -1.70
C GLN A 91 -5.79 -17.68 -2.03
N ARG A 92 -5.95 -18.75 -2.82
CA ARG A 92 -7.27 -19.37 -3.04
C ARG A 92 -7.66 -20.17 -1.79
N ALA A 93 -8.94 -20.18 -1.44
CA ALA A 93 -9.42 -20.85 -0.22
C ALA A 93 -9.09 -22.34 -0.12
N GLU A 94 -8.99 -23.04 -1.27
CA GLU A 94 -8.64 -24.46 -1.33
C GLU A 94 -7.13 -24.72 -1.21
N GLU A 95 -6.32 -23.66 -1.22
CA GLU A 95 -4.87 -23.74 -1.24
C GLU A 95 -4.25 -23.20 0.05
N LYS A 96 -3.07 -23.72 0.39
CA LYS A 96 -2.27 -23.24 1.52
C LYS A 96 -1.06 -22.41 1.09
N ILE A 97 -0.99 -22.10 -0.21
CA ILE A 97 0.12 -21.40 -0.83
C ILE A 97 -0.30 -19.95 -1.06
N TRP A 98 0.64 -19.03 -0.88
CA TRP A 98 0.48 -17.64 -1.26
C TRP A 98 1.17 -17.43 -2.61
N HIS A 99 0.46 -16.80 -3.54
CA HIS A 99 0.92 -16.48 -4.87
C HIS A 99 1.26 -14.99 -4.93
N ASP A 100 2.50 -14.71 -5.32
CA ASP A 100 2.97 -13.34 -5.49
C ASP A 100 2.29 -12.70 -6.69
N PHE A 101 2.02 -11.40 -6.61
CA PHE A 101 1.69 -10.59 -7.77
C PHE A 101 2.47 -9.28 -7.79
N LEU A 102 2.75 -8.80 -9.00
CA LEU A 102 3.30 -7.49 -9.29
C LEU A 102 2.42 -6.81 -10.33
N MET A 103 1.94 -5.61 -10.00
CA MET A 103 1.04 -4.84 -10.83
C MET A 103 1.61 -3.45 -11.10
N ARG A 104 1.44 -2.98 -12.34
CA ARG A 104 1.68 -1.60 -12.73
C ARG A 104 0.39 -0.98 -13.22
N LEU A 105 0.10 0.20 -12.68
CA LEU A 105 -1.03 1.02 -13.04
C LEU A 105 -0.53 2.35 -13.61
N ASP A 106 -1.23 2.88 -14.61
CA ASP A 106 -1.00 4.24 -15.07
C ASP A 106 -1.54 5.28 -14.06
N LYS A 107 -1.42 6.57 -14.39
CA LYS A 107 -1.92 7.67 -13.55
C LYS A 107 -3.45 7.69 -13.40
N ASP A 108 -4.16 7.06 -14.31
CA ASP A 108 -5.63 6.92 -14.30
C ASP A 108 -6.06 5.59 -13.62
N LEU A 109 -5.12 4.89 -12.98
CA LEU A 109 -5.31 3.57 -12.36
C LEU A 109 -5.72 2.47 -13.35
N ARG A 110 -5.38 2.61 -14.64
CA ARG A 110 -5.57 1.56 -15.63
C ARG A 110 -4.41 0.59 -15.60
N LEU A 111 -4.71 -0.68 -15.86
CA LEU A 111 -3.70 -1.73 -15.90
C LEU A 111 -2.70 -1.50 -17.04
N GLU A 112 -1.41 -1.36 -16.69
CA GLU A 112 -0.30 -1.42 -17.65
C GLU A 112 0.32 -2.83 -17.71
N SER A 113 0.44 -3.50 -16.56
CA SER A 113 0.88 -4.90 -16.52
C SER A 113 0.49 -5.57 -15.20
N LEU A 114 0.12 -6.84 -15.25
CA LEU A 114 -0.05 -7.73 -14.11
C LEU A 114 0.79 -8.98 -14.33
N SER A 115 1.66 -9.29 -13.37
CA SER A 115 2.39 -10.54 -13.31
C SER A 115 1.99 -11.28 -12.04
N VAL A 116 1.69 -12.57 -12.14
CA VAL A 116 1.40 -13.43 -11.00
C VAL A 116 2.32 -14.65 -11.00
N ASN A 117 2.76 -15.11 -9.84
CA ASN A 117 3.51 -16.36 -9.72
C ASN A 117 2.56 -17.50 -9.39
N ASP A 118 1.94 -18.07 -10.43
CA ASP A 118 0.90 -19.09 -10.30
C ASP A 118 0.89 -20.04 -11.49
N ASP A 119 0.88 -21.34 -11.19
CA ASP A 119 0.92 -22.45 -12.14
C ASP A 119 -0.48 -22.87 -12.62
N ASP A 120 -1.55 -22.19 -12.19
CA ASP A 120 -2.91 -22.45 -12.63
C ASP A 120 -3.02 -22.39 -14.16
N ALA A 121 -3.52 -23.48 -14.76
CA ALA A 121 -3.59 -23.64 -16.21
C ALA A 121 -4.48 -22.60 -16.91
N ARG A 122 -5.52 -22.09 -16.22
CA ARG A 122 -6.39 -21.03 -16.74
C ARG A 122 -5.62 -19.71 -16.80
N LEU A 123 -4.83 -19.40 -15.78
CA LEU A 123 -3.98 -18.22 -15.77
C LEU A 123 -2.88 -18.31 -16.84
N GLN A 124 -2.26 -19.48 -17.01
CA GLN A 124 -1.30 -19.68 -18.09
C GLN A 124 -1.93 -19.48 -19.48
N ALA A 125 -3.15 -19.98 -19.70
CA ALA A 125 -3.89 -19.73 -20.94
C ALA A 125 -4.25 -18.25 -21.13
N LEU A 126 -4.64 -17.57 -20.04
CA LEU A 126 -4.94 -16.14 -20.06
C LEU A 126 -3.71 -15.32 -20.45
N ALA A 127 -2.54 -15.64 -19.88
CA ALA A 127 -1.27 -14.97 -20.19
C ALA A 127 -0.82 -15.13 -21.66
N GLN A 128 -1.30 -16.17 -22.35
CA GLN A 128 -1.06 -16.32 -23.79
C GLN A 128 -1.97 -15.42 -24.63
N SER A 129 -3.12 -15.01 -24.09
CA SER A 129 -4.16 -14.27 -24.80
C SER A 129 -4.19 -12.78 -24.48
N ASP A 130 -3.80 -12.39 -23.27
CA ASP A 130 -3.80 -11.01 -22.79
C ASP A 130 -2.35 -10.49 -22.67
N PRO A 131 -1.93 -9.51 -23.50
CA PRO A 131 -0.58 -8.97 -23.48
C PRO A 131 -0.23 -8.19 -22.21
N LEU A 132 -1.23 -7.79 -21.40
CA LEU A 132 -1.02 -7.09 -20.13
C LEU A 132 -0.82 -8.05 -18.97
N PHE A 133 -1.08 -9.34 -19.17
CA PHE A 133 -1.03 -10.35 -18.12
C PHE A 133 0.09 -11.38 -18.38
N SER A 134 0.79 -11.76 -17.32
CA SER A 134 1.86 -12.75 -17.38
C SER A 134 1.87 -13.63 -16.15
N THR A 135 2.31 -14.87 -16.31
CA THR A 135 2.61 -15.76 -15.20
C THR A 135 4.12 -15.93 -15.06
N GLY A 136 4.65 -15.85 -13.85
CA GLY A 136 6.02 -16.24 -13.54
C GLY A 136 6.13 -17.77 -13.53
N ASN A 137 7.17 -18.30 -14.19
CA ASN A 137 7.61 -19.68 -14.03
C ASN A 137 8.70 -19.77 -12.95
#